data_AF-A0A7T1WR58-F1
#
_entry.id   AF-A0A7T1WR58-F1
#
_cell.length_a   1.000
_cell.length_b   1.000
_cell.length_c   1.000
_cell.angle_alpha   90.00
_cell.angle_beta   90.00
_cell.angle_gamma   90.00
#
_symmetry.space_group_name_H-M   'P 1'
#
loop_
_entity.id
_entity.type
_entity.pdbx_description
1 polymer ?
#
loop_
_entity_poly.entity_id
_entity_poly.type
_entity_poly.pdbx_seq_one_letter_code
_entity_poly.pdbx_strand_id
1 'polypeptide(L)'
;MKTLRRVLVPGVMALTLGGLVAPSASAAGSSHEVAAHSAGILRTWHATVQCQIVRISDNNVVGYDRADGSGNSKENAIKAAKANVPVPQGHYKRHCDAKRVW
;
A
#
# COMPACT_ATOMS: atom_id res chain seq x y z
N MET A 1 -29.66 14.56 -13.57
CA MET A 1 -30.14 14.59 -14.97
C MET A 1 -28.92 14.55 -15.87
N LYS A 2 -28.93 13.63 -16.83
CA LYS A 2 -27.83 13.26 -17.74
C LYS A 2 -27.70 14.32 -18.84
N THR A 3 -26.50 14.79 -19.15
CA THR A 3 -26.18 15.17 -20.54
C THR A 3 -24.70 15.01 -20.84
N LEU A 4 -24.36 13.80 -21.30
CA LEU A 4 -23.29 13.58 -22.26
C LEU A 4 -23.63 14.34 -23.54
N ARG A 5 -22.69 15.09 -24.11
CA ARG A 5 -22.68 15.37 -25.54
C ARG A 5 -21.29 15.17 -26.11
N ARG A 6 -21.30 14.42 -27.19
CA ARG A 6 -20.24 13.78 -27.96
C ARG A 6 -20.43 14.33 -29.39
N VAL A 7 -19.43 14.12 -30.27
CA VAL A 7 -19.54 14.10 -31.75
C VAL A 7 -19.30 15.49 -32.44
N LEU A 8 -18.64 15.72 -33.62
CA LEU A 8 -18.11 15.06 -34.86
C LEU A 8 -16.84 15.89 -35.32
N VAL A 9 -15.70 15.36 -35.84
CA VAL A 9 -15.31 15.00 -37.26
C VAL A 9 -15.40 16.20 -38.26
N PRO A 10 -14.58 16.45 -39.34
CA PRO A 10 -13.64 15.61 -40.13
C PRO A 10 -12.29 16.27 -40.58
N GLY A 11 -11.47 15.53 -41.34
CA GLY A 11 -10.52 16.05 -42.34
C GLY A 11 -9.05 15.88 -41.95
N VAL A 12 -8.13 15.40 -42.80
CA VAL A 12 -8.05 15.30 -44.26
C VAL A 12 -7.13 14.11 -44.59
N MET A 13 -7.51 13.31 -45.59
CA MET A 13 -6.62 12.34 -46.24
C MET A 13 -5.48 13.08 -46.96
N ALA A 14 -4.25 12.65 -46.74
CA ALA A 14 -3.15 12.91 -47.68
C ALA A 14 -2.47 11.57 -48.00
N LEU A 15 -2.77 11.04 -49.19
CA LEU A 15 -1.98 10.02 -49.84
C LEU A 15 -0.68 10.65 -50.35
N THR A 16 0.46 10.12 -49.93
CA THR A 16 1.71 10.26 -50.67
C THR A 16 2.35 8.88 -50.84
N LEU A 17 2.27 8.35 -52.05
CA LEU A 17 3.17 7.30 -52.53
C LEU A 17 4.58 7.91 -52.59
N GLY A 18 5.55 7.29 -51.91
CA GLY A 18 6.93 7.72 -52.04
C GLY A 18 7.90 6.87 -51.23
N GLY A 19 8.62 5.98 -51.93
CA GLY A 19 9.94 5.52 -51.51
C GLY A 19 9.97 4.30 -50.59
N LEU A 20 10.21 3.13 -51.17
CA LEU A 20 10.87 2.03 -50.48
C LEU A 20 12.28 2.47 -50.06
N VAL A 21 12.46 2.76 -48.78
CA VAL A 21 13.76 2.72 -48.11
C VAL A 21 13.58 1.90 -46.84
N ALA A 22 14.23 0.74 -46.79
CA ALA A 22 14.27 -0.12 -45.62
C ALA A 22 15.44 0.29 -44.73
N PRO A 23 15.19 0.56 -43.42
CA PRO A 23 16.22 0.41 -42.41
C PRO A 23 15.88 -0.76 -41.48
N SER A 24 16.80 -1.71 -41.45
CA SER A 24 17.17 -2.62 -40.36
C SER A 24 16.10 -2.91 -39.28
N ALA A 25 15.59 -4.15 -39.31
CA ALA A 25 15.00 -4.79 -38.15
C ALA A 25 16.04 -4.82 -37.00
N SER A 26 15.97 -3.86 -36.10
CA SER A 26 16.59 -3.97 -34.77
C SER A 26 15.63 -4.78 -33.89
N ALA A 27 15.62 -6.09 -34.08
CA ALA A 27 15.14 -7.00 -33.05
C ALA A 27 16.25 -7.08 -31.99
N ALA A 28 16.38 -6.01 -31.19
CA ALA A 28 17.10 -6.09 -29.93
C ALA A 28 16.30 -7.05 -29.05
N GLY A 29 16.70 -8.33 -29.08
CA GLY A 29 16.24 -9.32 -28.13
C GLY A 29 16.55 -8.81 -26.74
N SER A 30 15.56 -8.14 -26.15
CA SER A 30 15.60 -7.78 -24.74
C SER A 30 15.41 -9.09 -24.01
N SER A 31 16.53 -9.76 -23.74
CA SER A 31 16.63 -10.82 -22.75
C SER A 31 16.18 -10.21 -21.43
N HIS A 32 14.87 -10.19 -21.22
CA HIS A 32 14.29 -9.98 -19.91
C HIS A 32 14.67 -11.24 -19.15
N GLU A 33 15.79 -11.16 -18.45
CA GLU A 33 16.09 -12.06 -17.37
C GLU A 33 14.90 -11.94 -16.41
N VAL A 34 13.99 -12.91 -16.49
CA VAL A 34 12.89 -13.05 -15.55
C VAL A 34 13.59 -13.34 -14.24
N ALA A 35 13.87 -12.28 -13.48
CA ALA A 35 14.43 -12.38 -12.16
C ALA A 35 13.57 -13.39 -11.41
N ALA A 36 14.15 -14.56 -11.15
CA ALA A 36 13.52 -15.62 -10.43
C ALA A 36 13.17 -15.06 -9.05
N HIS A 37 11.94 -14.58 -8.91
CA HIS A 37 11.35 -14.28 -7.62
C HIS A 37 11.22 -15.62 -6.94
N SER A 38 12.28 -16.02 -6.24
CA SER A 38 12.19 -17.07 -5.25
C SER A 38 11.09 -16.63 -4.30
N ALA A 39 9.95 -17.30 -4.37
CA ALA A 39 8.85 -17.12 -3.44
C ALA A 39 9.29 -17.67 -2.09
N GLY A 40 10.17 -16.91 -1.42
CA GLY A 40 10.58 -17.19 -0.06
C GLY A 40 9.34 -17.09 0.81
N ILE A 41 8.99 -18.19 1.48
CA ILE A 41 7.96 -18.17 2.51
C ILE A 41 8.45 -17.23 3.61
N LEU A 42 7.97 -15.99 3.59
CA LEU A 42 8.31 -15.00 4.60
C LEU A 42 7.70 -15.46 5.92
N ARG A 43 8.53 -15.58 6.96
CA ARG A 43 8.03 -15.84 8.32
C ARG A 43 7.02 -14.75 8.68
N THR A 44 5.83 -15.16 9.10
CA THR A 44 4.81 -14.24 9.61
C THR A 44 4.90 -14.21 11.12
N TRP A 45 5.08 -13.01 11.66
CA TRP A 45 5.06 -12.71 13.08
C TRP A 45 3.72 -12.13 13.45
N HIS A 46 3.29 -12.41 14.67
CA HIS A 46 2.11 -11.82 15.29
C HIS A 46 2.50 -11.13 16.60
N ALA A 47 1.82 -10.03 16.90
CA ALA A 47 2.02 -9.30 18.15
C ALA A 47 0.70 -8.79 18.70
N THR A 48 0.56 -8.85 20.02
CA THR A 48 -0.50 -8.18 20.76
C THR A 48 0.12 -7.04 21.56
N VAL A 49 -0.43 -5.83 21.42
CA VAL A 49 -0.02 -4.67 22.20
C VAL A 49 -1.15 -4.18 23.08
N GLN A 50 -0.81 -3.51 24.18
CA GLN A 50 -1.75 -2.77 25.01
C GLN A 50 -1.28 -1.33 25.14
N CYS A 51 -2.15 -0.37 24.88
CA CYS A 51 -1.89 1.05 25.05
C CYS A 51 -2.79 1.64 26.12
N GLN A 52 -2.33 2.70 26.78
CA GLN A 52 -3.18 3.59 27.55
C GLN A 52 -3.98 4.48 26.60
N ILE A 53 -5.27 4.62 26.87
CA ILE A 53 -6.14 5.60 26.21
C ILE A 53 -6.27 6.80 27.13
N VAL A 54 -5.92 7.96 26.60
CA VAL A 54 -5.87 9.22 27.33
C VAL A 54 -6.84 10.18 26.69
N ARG A 55 -7.67 10.81 27.51
CA ARG A 55 -8.57 11.85 27.06
C ARG A 55 -7.81 13.17 26.90
N ILE A 56 -8.04 13.83 25.78
CA ILE A 56 -7.31 15.05 25.39
C ILE A 56 -7.64 16.22 26.32
N SER A 57 -8.88 16.32 26.80
CA SER A 57 -9.36 17.48 27.57
C SER A 57 -8.68 17.65 28.94
N ASP A 58 -8.34 16.56 29.62
CA ASP A 58 -7.86 16.54 31.00
C ASP A 58 -6.54 15.75 31.16
N ASN A 59 -5.95 15.25 30.06
CA ASN A 59 -4.77 14.37 30.06
C ASN A 59 -4.91 13.12 30.95
N ASN A 60 -6.15 12.72 31.27
CA ASN A 60 -6.40 11.62 32.18
C ASN A 60 -6.44 10.28 31.45
N VAL A 61 -5.88 9.23 32.05
CA VAL A 61 -6.01 7.85 31.54
C VAL A 61 -7.42 7.37 31.81
N VAL A 62 -8.18 7.13 30.75
CA VAL A 62 -9.55 6.61 30.86
C VAL A 62 -9.59 5.09 30.81
N GLY A 63 -8.54 4.45 30.31
CA GLY A 63 -8.47 3.00 30.24
C GLY A 63 -7.29 2.48 29.44
N TYR A 64 -7.36 1.20 29.11
CA TYR A 64 -6.37 0.51 28.28
C TYR A 64 -7.06 -0.28 27.19
N ASP A 65 -6.58 -0.13 25.96
CA ASP A 65 -7.06 -0.89 24.81
C ASP A 65 -5.96 -1.78 24.23
N ARG A 66 -6.39 -2.88 23.63
CA ARG A 66 -5.50 -3.88 23.02
C ARG A 66 -5.83 -4.05 21.55
N ALA A 67 -4.81 -4.32 20.77
CA ALA A 67 -4.98 -4.77 19.40
C ALA A 67 -3.85 -5.71 19.00
N ASP A 68 -4.17 -6.51 17.99
CA ASP A 68 -3.26 -7.44 17.37
C ASP A 68 -2.77 -6.90 16.04
N GLY A 69 -1.61 -7.37 15.62
CA GLY A 69 -1.03 -7.08 14.32
C GLY A 69 -0.10 -8.17 13.87
N SER A 70 0.14 -8.21 12.56
CA SER A 70 1.03 -9.17 11.94
C SER A 70 1.99 -8.49 10.97
N GLY A 71 3.13 -9.13 10.74
CA GLY A 71 4.14 -8.62 9.82
C GLY A 71 5.20 -9.65 9.47
N ASN A 72 6.01 -9.36 8.46
CA ASN A 72 7.14 -10.21 8.05
C ASN A 72 8.37 -10.08 8.98
N SER A 73 8.29 -9.23 10.01
CA SER A 73 9.27 -9.13 11.10
C SER A 73 8.55 -8.85 12.42
N LYS A 74 9.23 -9.11 13.54
CA LYS A 74 8.75 -8.81 14.89
C LYS A 74 8.39 -7.34 15.05
N GLU A 75 9.24 -6.44 14.56
CA GLU A 75 9.04 -5.00 14.63
C GLU A 75 7.82 -4.57 13.80
N ASN A 76 7.64 -5.15 12.62
CA ASN A 76 6.50 -4.86 11.75
C ASN A 76 5.19 -5.36 12.39
N ALA A 77 5.18 -6.54 13.01
CA ALA A 77 4.02 -7.04 13.74
C ALA A 77 3.63 -6.11 14.90
N ILE A 78 4.61 -5.66 15.71
CA ILE A 78 4.36 -4.71 16.82
C ILE A 78 3.86 -3.37 16.28
N LYS A 79 4.45 -2.85 15.20
CA LYS A 79 4.04 -1.59 14.57
C LYS A 79 2.60 -1.68 14.04
N ALA A 80 2.26 -2.78 13.37
CA ALA A 80 0.92 -3.05 12.89
C ALA A 80 -0.07 -3.13 14.07
N ALA A 81 0.28 -3.86 15.13
CA ALA A 81 -0.54 -3.98 16.32
C ALA A 81 -0.81 -2.62 16.97
N LYS A 82 0.23 -1.77 17.10
CA LYS A 82 0.10 -0.39 17.59
C LYS A 82 -0.82 0.46 16.72
N ALA A 83 -0.77 0.31 15.40
CA ALA A 83 -1.63 1.05 14.48
C ALA A 83 -3.10 0.66 14.64
N ASN A 84 -3.36 -0.62 14.86
CA ASN A 84 -4.70 -1.19 14.97
C ASN A 84 -5.43 -0.90 16.28
N VAL A 85 -4.77 -0.33 17.29
CA VAL A 85 -5.41 0.01 18.57
C VAL A 85 -6.53 1.03 18.33
N PRO A 86 -7.78 0.70 18.70
CA PRO A 86 -8.90 1.63 18.57
C PRO A 86 -8.67 2.82 19.51
N VAL A 87 -8.93 4.02 19.00
CA VAL A 87 -8.87 5.25 19.80
C VAL A 87 -10.16 6.03 19.54
N PRO A 88 -11.04 6.18 20.54
CA PRO A 88 -12.26 6.96 20.37
C PRO A 88 -11.94 8.44 20.14
N GLN A 89 -12.89 9.18 19.54
CA GLN A 89 -12.73 10.62 19.31
C GLN A 89 -12.48 11.35 20.64
N GLY A 90 -11.65 12.41 20.59
CA GLY A 90 -11.24 13.16 21.80
C GLY A 90 -10.19 12.44 22.67
N HIS A 91 -9.61 11.33 22.19
CA HIS A 91 -8.58 10.58 22.89
C HIS A 91 -7.33 10.38 22.03
N TYR A 92 -6.23 10.02 22.68
CA TYR A 92 -5.00 9.56 22.04
C TYR A 92 -4.42 8.36 22.79
N LYS A 93 -3.59 7.57 22.11
CA LYS A 93 -2.89 6.43 22.69
C LYS A 93 -1.51 6.83 23.21
N ARG A 94 -1.11 6.34 24.39
CA ARG A 94 0.25 6.46 24.94
C ARG A 94 0.72 5.14 25.58
N HIS A 95 2.01 5.04 25.87
CA HIS A 95 2.63 3.88 26.55
C HIS A 95 2.14 2.53 25.99
N CYS A 96 2.35 2.32 24.69
CA CYS A 96 1.98 1.09 24.00
C CYS A 96 3.04 0.01 24.16
N ASP A 97 2.77 -0.96 25.03
CA ASP A 97 3.68 -2.06 25.33
C ASP A 97 3.26 -3.33 24.58
N ALA A 98 4.25 -4.06 24.05
CA ALA A 98 4.02 -5.40 23.53
C ALA A 98 3.78 -6.36 24.71
N LYS A 99 2.65 -7.07 24.69
CA LYS A 99 2.29 -8.05 25.72
C LYS A 99 2.63 -9.47 25.29
N ARG A 100 2.57 -9.75 23.98
CA ARG A 100 2.92 -11.03 23.40
C ARG A 100 3.43 -10.85 21.97
N VAL A 101 4.44 -11.63 21.59
CA VAL A 101 4.96 -11.72 20.23
C VAL A 101 5.27 -13.20 19.95
N TRP A 102 4.84 -13.72 18.80
CA TRP A 102 5.06 -15.10 18.38
C TRP A 102 5.21 -15.23 16.86
#